data_AF-A0A4R2JBM5-F1
#
_entry.id   AF-A0A4R2JBM5-F1
#
_cell.length_a   1.000
_cell.length_b   1.000
_cell.length_c   1.000
_cell.angle_alpha   90.00
_cell.angle_beta   90.00
_cell.angle_gamma   90.00
#
_symmetry.space_group_name_H-M   'P 1'
#
loop_
_entity.id
_entity.type
_entity.pdbx_description
1 polymer ?
#
loop_
_entity_poly.entity_id
_entity_poly.type
_entity_poly.pdbx_seq_one_letter_code
_entity_poly.pdbx_strand_id
1 'polypeptide(L)'
;MYGFTVDLAALHAAGQQAHELSDALRAHDPDAVSVAATDVGHTGLAQAIAGFTARCRDSMADFVARGEQTGRNFIESAVRYGETEQAGAERFAAIMRGDQHG
;
A
#
# COMPACT_ATOMS: atom_id res chain seq x y z
N MET A 1 -18.14 16.38 21.36
CA MET A 1 -17.37 16.69 20.13
C MET A 1 -16.52 15.47 19.86
N TYR A 2 -16.95 14.57 18.97
CA TYR A 2 -16.15 13.39 18.61
C TYR A 2 -15.06 13.86 17.64
N GLY A 3 -13.88 14.16 18.19
CA GLY A 3 -12.70 14.44 17.38
C GLY A 3 -12.29 13.16 16.68
N PHE A 4 -12.32 13.16 15.35
CA PHE A 4 -11.78 12.06 14.54
C PHE A 4 -10.25 12.16 14.61
N THR A 5 -9.63 11.52 15.60
CA THR A 5 -8.17 11.44 15.71
C THR A 5 -7.65 10.40 14.74
N VAL A 6 -7.00 10.85 13.67
CA VAL A 6 -6.28 9.98 12.74
C VAL A 6 -4.92 9.66 13.37
N ASP A 7 -4.69 8.38 13.69
CA ASP A 7 -3.39 7.93 14.17
C ASP A 7 -2.39 7.89 12.99
N LEU A 8 -1.59 8.95 12.88
CA LEU A 8 -0.62 9.12 11.80
C LEU A 8 0.50 8.07 11.85
N ALA A 9 0.87 7.61 13.05
CA ALA A 9 1.89 6.58 13.21
C ALA A 9 1.37 5.22 12.70
N ALA A 10 0.11 4.88 13.03
CA ALA A 10 -0.54 3.69 12.50
C ALA A 10 -0.69 3.74 10.97
N LEU A 11 -1.03 4.90 10.41
CA LEU A 11 -1.19 5.08 8.96
C LEU A 11 0.15 4.94 8.21
N HIS A 12 1.22 5.50 8.76
CA HIS A 12 2.57 5.35 8.21
C HIS A 12 3.05 3.89 8.29
N ALA A 13 2.85 3.23 9.43
CA ALA A 13 3.19 1.82 9.61
C ALA A 13 2.43 0.90 8.65
N ALA A 14 1.13 1.16 8.42
CA ALA A 14 0.34 0.43 7.43
C ALA A 14 0.87 0.63 6.00
N GLY A 15 1.31 1.83 5.65
CA GLY A 15 1.94 2.11 4.36
C GLY A 15 3.27 1.37 4.16
N GLN A 16 4.10 1.30 5.21
CA GLN A 16 5.35 0.53 5.20
C GLN A 16 5.11 -0.97 5.07
N GLN A 17 4.20 -1.53 5.86
CA GLN A 17 3.83 -2.96 5.79
C GLN A 17 3.28 -3.34 4.41
N ALA A 18 2.51 -2.44 3.77
CA ALA A 18 2.03 -2.67 2.41
C ALA A 18 3.19 -2.70 1.38
N HIS A 19 4.22 -1.86 1.56
CA HIS A 19 5.44 -1.92 0.73
C HIS A 19 6.24 -3.21 0.97
N GLU A 20 6.47 -3.58 2.23
CA GLU A 20 7.20 -4.80 2.57
C GLU A 20 6.51 -6.06 2.01
N LEU A 21 5.18 -6.11 2.08
CA LEU A 21 4.40 -7.19 1.48
C LEU A 21 4.52 -7.21 -0.06
N SER A 22 4.45 -6.04 -0.70
CA SER A 22 4.65 -5.92 -2.15
C SER A 22 6.04 -6.38 -2.60
N ASP A 23 7.08 -6.03 -1.84
CA ASP A 23 8.45 -6.45 -2.11
C ASP A 23 8.64 -7.95 -1.89
N ALA A 24 8.06 -8.52 -0.83
CA ALA A 24 8.07 -9.96 -0.59
C ALA A 24 7.37 -10.74 -1.72
N LEU A 25 6.25 -10.22 -2.24
CA LEU A 25 5.54 -10.81 -3.37
C LEU A 25 6.33 -10.70 -4.68
N ARG A 26 7.04 -9.59 -4.90
CA ARG A 26 7.94 -9.42 -6.06
C ARG A 26 9.14 -10.36 -6.00
N ALA A 27 9.70 -10.59 -4.81
CA ALA A 27 10.82 -11.50 -4.60
C ALA A 27 10.47 -12.97 -4.87
N HIS A 28 9.19 -13.34 -4.84
CA HIS A 28 8.74 -14.71 -5.10
C HIS A 28 8.75 -15.14 -6.58
N ASP A 29 9.23 -14.28 -7.48
CA ASP A 29 9.30 -14.50 -8.94
C ASP A 29 8.02 -15.15 -9.51
N PRO A 30 7.00 -14.35 -9.87
CA PRO A 30 5.78 -14.88 -10.45
C PRO A 30 5.97 -15.54 -11.83
N ASP A 31 7.15 -15.41 -12.47
CA ASP A 31 7.52 -16.17 -13.67
C ASP A 31 8.05 -17.58 -13.33
N ALA A 32 8.48 -17.83 -12.09
CA ALA A 32 8.84 -19.16 -11.59
C ALA A 32 7.62 -20.07 -11.42
N VAL A 33 6.41 -19.50 -11.30
CA VAL A 33 5.16 -20.25 -11.47
C VAL A 33 5.01 -20.53 -12.96
N SER A 34 5.63 -21.61 -13.43
CA SER A 34 5.51 -22.13 -14.77
C SER A 34 5.51 -23.65 -14.68
N VAL A 35 4.33 -24.24 -14.81
CA VAL A 35 4.23 -25.68 -15.01
C VAL A 35 4.42 -25.91 -16.50
N ALA A 36 5.53 -26.52 -16.88
CA ALA A 36 5.82 -26.82 -18.28
C ALA A 36 4.67 -27.67 -18.86
N ALA A 37 4.03 -27.16 -19.90
CA ALA A 37 2.93 -27.80 -20.63
C ALA A 37 3.26 -29.23 -21.10
N THR A 38 4.54 -29.57 -21.17
CA THR A 38 5.08 -30.88 -21.57
C THR A 38 4.82 -32.00 -20.56
N ASP A 39 4.64 -31.70 -19.27
CA ASP A 39 4.66 -32.75 -18.22
C ASP A 39 3.32 -33.44 -17.99
N VAL A 40 2.24 -32.98 -18.64
CA VAL A 40 0.87 -33.48 -18.38
C VAL A 40 0.36 -34.47 -19.42
N GLY A 41 1.11 -34.70 -20.51
CA GLY A 41 0.78 -35.69 -21.55
C GLY A 41 -0.57 -35.48 -22.27
N HIS A 42 -1.27 -34.37 -22.00
CA HIS A 42 -2.62 -34.10 -22.48
C HIS A 42 -2.79 -32.61 -22.83
N THR A 43 -2.97 -32.31 -24.12
CA THR A 43 -2.96 -30.95 -24.67
C THR A 43 -3.98 -30.01 -24.00
N GLY A 44 -5.21 -30.49 -23.75
CA GLY A 44 -6.23 -29.65 -23.11
C GLY A 44 -5.91 -29.30 -21.65
N LEU A 45 -5.22 -30.19 -20.94
CA LEU A 45 -4.83 -29.97 -19.54
C LEU A 45 -3.63 -29.02 -19.48
N ALA A 46 -2.67 -29.20 -20.39
CA ALA A 46 -1.54 -28.31 -20.56
C ALA A 46 -1.98 -26.86 -20.86
N GLN A 47 -2.97 -26.68 -21.75
CA GLN A 47 -3.56 -25.37 -22.04
C GLN A 47 -4.30 -24.76 -20.84
N ALA A 48 -5.07 -25.57 -20.10
CA ALA A 48 -5.78 -25.11 -18.91
C ALA A 48 -4.81 -24.66 -17.80
N ILE A 49 -3.72 -25.40 -17.59
CA ILE A 49 -2.66 -25.06 -16.64
C ILE A 49 -1.94 -23.78 -17.07
N ALA A 50 -1.53 -23.66 -18.33
CA ALA A 50 -0.90 -22.44 -18.84
C ALA A 50 -1.80 -21.20 -18.66
N GLY A 51 -3.09 -21.32 -18.97
CA GLY A 51 -4.06 -20.23 -18.79
C GLY A 51 -4.39 -19.92 -17.32
N PHE A 52 -4.31 -20.91 -16.42
CA PHE A 52 -4.40 -20.68 -14.97
C PHE A 52 -3.17 -19.94 -14.46
N THR A 53 -1.98 -20.41 -14.80
CA THR A 53 -0.70 -19.81 -14.43
C THR A 53 -0.57 -18.36 -14.90
N ALA A 54 -0.95 -18.06 -16.15
CA ALA A 54 -0.95 -16.69 -16.68
C ALA A 54 -1.87 -15.78 -15.86
N ARG A 55 -3.11 -16.22 -15.56
CA ARG A 55 -4.04 -15.44 -14.73
C ARG A 55 -3.54 -15.23 -13.30
N CYS A 56 -2.87 -16.21 -12.71
CA CYS A 56 -2.25 -16.07 -11.39
C CYS A 56 -1.16 -15.00 -11.41
N ARG A 57 -0.29 -15.01 -12.42
CA ARG A 57 0.77 -14.01 -12.61
C ARG A 57 0.19 -12.60 -12.75
N ASP A 58 -0.79 -12.43 -13.65
CA ASP A 58 -1.45 -11.15 -13.87
C ASP A 58 -2.11 -10.63 -12.59
N SER A 59 -2.80 -11.51 -11.85
CA SER A 59 -3.46 -11.15 -10.59
C SER A 59 -2.47 -10.74 -9.50
N MET A 60 -1.32 -11.41 -9.41
CA MET A 60 -0.25 -11.05 -8.46
C MET A 60 0.37 -9.70 -8.82
N ALA A 61 0.63 -9.44 -10.10
CA ALA A 61 1.16 -8.15 -10.56
C ALA A 61 0.18 -7.01 -10.24
N ASP A 62 -1.11 -7.20 -10.53
CA ASP A 62 -2.16 -6.22 -10.22
C ASP A 62 -2.28 -5.98 -8.71
N PHE A 63 -2.21 -7.04 -7.90
CA PHE A 63 -2.26 -6.93 -6.45
C PHE A 63 -1.09 -6.12 -5.89
N VAL A 64 0.14 -6.40 -6.34
CA VAL A 64 1.35 -5.66 -5.94
C VAL A 64 1.22 -4.17 -6.32
N ALA A 65 0.83 -3.88 -7.57
CA ALA A 65 0.68 -2.49 -8.03
C ALA A 65 -0.35 -1.70 -7.19
N ARG A 66 -1.49 -2.33 -6.87
CA ARG A 66 -2.53 -1.73 -6.01
C ARG A 66 -2.06 -1.57 -4.57
N GLY A 67 -1.33 -2.54 -4.03
CA GLY A 67 -0.74 -2.49 -2.69
C GLY A 67 0.24 -1.32 -2.56
N GLU A 68 1.13 -1.13 -3.53
CA GLU A 68 2.07 -0.01 -3.55
C GLU A 68 1.36 1.35 -3.64
N GLN A 69 0.38 1.47 -4.53
CA GLN A 69 -0.41 2.70 -4.65
C GLN A 69 -1.14 3.02 -3.33
N THR A 70 -1.70 2.00 -2.69
CA THR A 70 -2.39 2.15 -1.41
C THR A 70 -1.42 2.56 -0.30
N GLY A 71 -0.24 1.96 -0.24
CA GLY A 71 0.81 2.33 0.70
C GLY A 71 1.28 3.78 0.52
N ARG A 72 1.51 4.22 -0.73
CA ARG A 72 1.84 5.63 -1.04
C ARG A 72 0.73 6.57 -0.57
N ASN A 73 -0.54 6.24 -0.84
CA ASN A 73 -1.67 7.06 -0.42
C ASN A 73 -1.76 7.18 1.11
N PHE A 74 -1.48 6.10 1.86
CA PHE A 74 -1.45 6.16 3.32
C PHE A 74 -0.33 7.05 3.85
N ILE A 75 0.88 6.95 3.29
CA ILE A 75 2.02 7.79 3.68
C ILE A 75 1.74 9.26 3.34
N GLU A 76 1.28 9.57 2.13
CA GLU A 76 0.91 10.94 1.73
C GLU A 76 -0.18 11.52 2.64
N SER A 77 -1.18 10.71 2.99
CA SER A 77 -2.25 11.13 3.89
C SER A 77 -1.69 11.44 5.28
N ALA A 78 -0.80 10.59 5.82
CA ALA A 78 -0.17 10.80 7.11
C ALA A 78 0.63 12.12 7.14
N VAL A 79 1.39 12.41 6.09
CA VAL A 79 2.15 13.66 5.94
C VAL A 79 1.22 14.87 5.90
N ARG A 80 0.19 14.86 5.02
CA ARG A 80 -0.75 15.98 4.89
C ARG A 80 -1.52 16.28 6.17
N TYR A 81 -1.95 15.23 6.88
CA TYR A 81 -2.63 15.42 8.15
C TYR A 81 -1.68 15.99 9.21
N GLY A 82 -0.44 15.50 9.29
CA GLY A 82 0.57 16.04 10.21
C GLY A 82 0.89 17.52 9.95
N GLU A 83 1.07 17.90 8.69
CA GLU A 83 1.29 19.30 8.30
C GLU A 83 0.11 20.20 8.68
N THR A 84 -1.12 19.72 8.49
CA THR A 84 -2.34 20.47 8.82
C THR A 84 -2.49 20.65 10.33
N GLU A 85 -2.22 19.60 11.11
CA GLU A 85 -2.31 19.63 12.57
C GLU A 85 -1.24 20.55 13.17
N GLN A 86 -0.01 20.49 12.66
CA GLN A 86 1.08 21.36 13.07
C GLN A 86 0.81 22.83 12.73
N ALA A 87 0.34 23.13 11.51
CA ALA A 87 -0.03 24.49 11.11
C ALA A 87 -1.19 25.05 11.96
N GLY A 88 -2.14 24.20 12.36
CA GLY A 88 -3.21 24.56 13.28
C GLY A 88 -2.69 24.90 14.68
N ALA A 89 -1.79 24.08 15.21
CA ALA A 89 -1.16 24.30 16.52
C ALA A 89 -0.31 25.58 16.55
N GLU A 90 0.46 25.85 15.50
CA GLU A 90 1.28 27.07 15.38
C GLU A 90 0.42 28.35 15.34
N ARG A 91 -0.69 28.33 14.60
CA ARG A 91 -1.66 29.44 14.56
C ARG A 91 -2.32 29.66 15.90
N PHE A 92 -2.73 28.59 16.59
CA PHE A 92 -3.32 28.70 17.91
C PHE A 92 -2.33 29.24 18.94
N ALA A 93 -1.08 28.76 18.92
CA ALA A 93 -0.01 29.27 19.76
C ALA A 93 0.34 30.74 19.47
N ALA A 94 0.19 31.20 18.23
CA ALA A 94 0.33 32.62 17.88
C ALA A 94 -0.80 33.47 18.47
N ILE A 95 -2.05 33.00 18.38
CA ILE A 95 -3.23 33.68 18.98
C ILE A 95 -3.06 33.78 20.51
N MET A 96 -2.73 32.67 21.18
CA MET A 96 -2.56 32.63 22.64
C MET A 96 -1.39 33.49 23.14
N ARG A 97 -0.37 33.73 22.31
CA ARG A 97 0.74 34.66 22.63
C ARG A 97 0.36 36.12 22.37
N GLY A 98 -0.51 36.40 21.39
CA GLY A 98 -1.01 37.74 21.11
C GLY A 98 -1.91 38.30 22.22
N ASP A 99 -2.65 37.43 22.92
CA ASP A 99 -3.55 37.80 24.02
C ASP A 99 -2.81 38.18 25.33
N GLN A 100 -1.51 37.88 25.44
CA GLN A 100 -0.68 38.20 26.63
C GLN A 100 0.00 39.57 26.56
N HIS A 101 -0.20 40.31 25.46
CA HIS A 101 0.40 41.62 25.22
C HIS A 101 -0.63 42.73 24.94
N GLY A 102 -1.92 42.48 25.26
CA GLY A 102 -3.01 43.46 25.21
C GLY A 102 -3.40 43.98 26.58
#